data_AF-A0A1J5V9G7-F1
#
_entry.id   AF-A0A1J5V9G7-F1
#
_cell.length_a   1.000
_cell.length_b   1.000
_cell.length_c   1.000
_cell.angle_alpha   90.00
_cell.angle_beta   90.00
_cell.angle_gamma   90.00
#
_symmetry.space_group_name_H-M   'P 1'
#
loop_
_entity.id
_entity.type
_entity.pdbx_description
1 polymer ?
#
loop_
_entity_poly.entity_id
_entity_poly.type
_entity_poly.pdbx_seq_one_letter_code
_entity_poly.pdbx_strand_id
1 'polypeptide(L)'
;MSEQPFRFNVDEEYAKEHNELIRNTKNLVTSSIALFVVCLTAGIIVWFLVDPASPWRLLGSLSLIFFGAIMLIVGLAIPRAVPRTQSIYDANPLAPAVITDDKGTTVTLTALVNMTVEQHAPAVWALTSTVVQRIPGVAPKVGAAVPCVAVGGQRTSRDKAHWATITPMPIAWGTPSEEVIRQATDCIPNDQWRTLKKAIRDTNLVKQSRNELVAL
;
A
#
# COMPACT_ATOMS: atom_id res chain seq x y z
N MET A 1 7.71 -3.87 -32.36
CA MET A 1 7.23 -2.60 -31.79
C MET A 1 7.46 -2.69 -30.30
N SER A 2 8.37 -1.89 -29.74
CA SER A 2 8.51 -1.76 -28.30
C SER A 2 7.26 -1.06 -27.78
N GLU A 3 6.34 -1.80 -27.16
CA GLU A 3 5.19 -1.22 -26.47
C GLU A 3 5.72 -0.23 -25.45
N GLN A 4 5.41 1.06 -25.63
CA GLN A 4 5.74 2.03 -24.60
C GLN A 4 4.89 1.70 -23.37
N PRO A 5 5.50 1.57 -22.18
CA PRO A 5 4.75 1.31 -20.96
C PRO A 5 3.74 2.45 -20.77
N PHE A 6 2.51 2.10 -20.40
CA PHE A 6 1.48 3.09 -20.09
C PHE A 6 1.98 4.05 -19.02
N ARG A 7 1.84 5.34 -19.27
CA ARG A 7 2.21 6.42 -18.34
C ARG A 7 1.14 7.49 -18.36
N PHE A 8 0.94 8.10 -17.20
CA PHE A 8 0.06 9.24 -17.04
C PHE A 8 0.67 10.22 -16.06
N ASN A 9 0.24 11.48 -16.13
CA ASN A 9 0.65 12.48 -15.16
C ASN A 9 -0.23 12.37 -13.91
N VAL A 10 0.39 12.11 -12.76
CA VAL A 10 -0.28 12.01 -11.48
C VAL A 10 -0.62 13.41 -10.99
N ASP A 11 -1.90 13.60 -10.66
CA ASP A 11 -2.33 14.75 -9.90
C ASP A 11 -1.93 14.54 -8.43
N GLU A 12 -0.84 15.19 -8.00
CA GLU A 12 -0.31 15.02 -6.65
C GLU A 12 -1.25 15.53 -5.55
N GLU A 13 -2.04 16.56 -5.82
CA GLU A 13 -2.98 17.11 -4.82
C GLU A 13 -4.13 16.15 -4.63
N TYR A 14 -4.73 15.68 -5.74
CA TYR A 14 -5.76 14.66 -5.74
C TYR A 14 -5.27 13.35 -5.10
N ALA A 15 -4.06 12.91 -5.44
CA ALA A 15 -3.49 11.69 -4.89
C ALA A 15 -3.26 11.78 -3.37
N LYS A 16 -2.92 12.96 -2.84
CA LYS A 16 -2.76 13.15 -1.39
C LYS A 16 -4.06 12.94 -0.61
N GLU A 17 -5.21 13.13 -1.24
CA GLU A 17 -6.53 12.99 -0.63
C GLU A 17 -7.08 11.56 -0.80
N HIS A 18 -6.94 10.98 -2.00
CA HIS A 18 -7.58 9.71 -2.36
C HIS A 18 -6.67 8.49 -2.31
N ASN A 19 -5.34 8.65 -2.38
CA ASN A 19 -4.42 7.53 -2.31
C ASN A 19 -4.23 7.10 -0.86
N GLU A 20 -4.78 5.94 -0.51
CA GLU A 20 -4.73 5.43 0.86
C GLU A 20 -3.33 5.06 1.31
N LEU A 21 -2.44 4.65 0.41
CA LEU A 21 -1.05 4.37 0.78
C LEU A 21 -0.35 5.66 1.23
N ILE A 22 -0.53 6.74 0.48
CA ILE A 22 0.02 8.06 0.83
C ILE A 22 -0.59 8.57 2.13
N ARG A 23 -1.91 8.47 2.28
CA ARG A 23 -2.62 8.92 3.47
C ARG A 23 -2.20 8.14 4.71
N ASN A 24 -2.07 6.82 4.61
CA ASN A 24 -1.63 5.97 5.71
C ASN A 24 -0.19 6.29 6.13
N THR A 25 0.70 6.60 5.18
CA THR A 25 2.04 7.09 5.53
C THR A 25 1.99 8.40 6.30
N LYS A 26 1.17 9.38 5.90
CA LYS A 26 1.02 10.65 6.64
C LYS A 26 0.45 10.46 8.06
N ASN A 27 -0.54 9.58 8.20
CA ASN A 27 -1.14 9.26 9.49
C ASN A 27 -0.13 8.56 10.43
N LEU A 28 0.78 7.77 9.88
CA LEU A 28 1.89 7.17 10.63
C LEU A 28 2.80 8.25 11.21
N VAL A 29 3.22 9.24 10.41
CA VAL A 29 4.04 10.37 10.90
C VAL A 29 3.34 11.11 12.03
N THR A 30 2.06 11.42 11.82
CA THR A 30 1.26 12.18 12.78
C THR A 30 1.14 11.42 14.10
N SER A 31 0.86 10.12 14.02
CA SER A 31 0.81 9.23 15.19
C SER A 31 2.16 9.13 15.90
N SER A 32 3.26 9.02 15.16
CA SER A 32 4.62 8.99 15.72
C SER A 32 4.98 10.29 16.45
N ILE A 33 4.63 11.45 15.90
CA ILE A 33 4.85 12.76 16.55
C ILE A 33 3.98 12.87 17.80
N ALA A 34 2.70 12.49 17.72
CA ALA A 34 1.81 12.53 18.88
C ALA A 34 2.33 11.63 20.02
N LEU A 35 2.77 10.41 19.70
CA LEU A 35 3.34 9.49 20.68
C LEU A 35 4.64 10.02 21.29
N PHE A 36 5.51 10.65 20.49
CA PHE A 36 6.71 11.33 21.00
C PHE A 36 6.35 12.39 22.05
N VAL A 37 5.37 13.25 21.75
CA VAL A 37 4.90 14.30 22.68
C VAL A 37 4.36 13.67 23.97
N VAL A 38 3.51 12.65 23.86
CA VAL A 38 2.96 11.94 25.03
C VAL A 38 4.07 11.34 25.90
N CYS A 39 5.04 10.66 25.29
CA CYS A 39 6.15 10.05 26.02
C CYS A 39 7.05 11.11 26.69
N LEU A 40 7.30 12.23 26.02
CA LEU A 40 8.08 13.33 26.56
C LEU A 40 7.38 13.97 27.77
N THR A 41 6.08 14.26 27.64
CA THR A 41 5.28 14.79 28.75
C THR A 41 5.23 13.80 29.92
N ALA A 42 5.00 12.51 29.65
CA ALA A 42 5.01 11.47 30.69
C ALA A 42 6.37 11.35 31.38
N GLY A 43 7.47 11.42 30.63
CA GLY A 43 8.82 11.37 31.18
C GLY A 43 9.12 12.56 32.11
N ILE A 44 8.66 13.76 31.74
CA ILE A 44 8.75 14.96 32.59
C ILE A 44 7.89 14.80 33.85
N ILE A 45 6.66 14.31 33.71
CA ILE A 45 5.76 14.08 34.85
C ILE A 45 6.39 13.10 35.84
N VAL A 46 6.96 11.98 35.36
CA VAL A 46 7.68 11.01 36.20
C VAL A 46 8.85 11.67 36.92
N TRP A 47 9.61 12.53 36.23
CA TRP A 47 10.73 13.25 36.84
C TRP A 47 10.32 14.17 37.99
N PHE A 48 9.13 14.76 37.95
CA PHE A 48 8.67 15.68 39.00
C PHE A 48 7.83 15.02 40.10
N LEU A 49 7.04 13.99 39.79
CA LEU A 49 6.13 13.36 40.75
C LEU A 49 6.74 12.17 41.51
N VAL A 50 7.75 11.50 40.94
CA VAL A 50 8.38 10.36 41.62
C VAL A 50 9.46 10.85 42.57
N ASP A 51 9.47 10.27 43.77
CA ASP A 51 10.43 10.57 44.82
C ASP A 51 11.88 10.55 44.28
N PRO A 52 12.69 11.60 44.54
CA PRO A 52 14.10 11.64 44.17
C PRO A 52 14.93 10.44 44.63
N ALA A 53 14.58 9.80 45.74
CA ALA A 53 15.28 8.63 46.24
C ALA A 53 14.93 7.33 45.49
N SER A 54 13.84 7.35 44.69
CA SER A 54 13.37 6.18 43.95
C SER A 54 14.13 5.98 42.63
N PRO A 55 14.72 4.80 42.39
CA PRO A 55 15.38 4.47 41.12
C PRO A 55 14.45 4.61 39.90
N TRP A 56 13.14 4.46 40.10
CA TRP A 56 12.12 4.57 39.05
C TRP A 56 12.00 5.97 38.47
N ARG A 57 12.43 7.01 39.19
CA ARG A 57 12.44 8.39 38.68
C ARG A 57 13.33 8.51 37.46
N LEU A 58 14.58 8.08 37.58
CA LEU A 58 15.56 8.15 36.49
C LEU A 58 15.23 7.12 35.41
N LEU A 59 14.96 5.87 35.82
CA LEU A 59 14.71 4.80 34.86
C LEU A 59 13.45 5.05 34.02
N GLY A 60 12.35 5.47 34.66
CA GLY A 60 11.08 5.74 33.98
C GLY A 60 11.15 6.98 33.07
N SER A 61 11.70 8.08 33.56
CA SER A 61 11.82 9.31 32.75
C SER A 61 12.73 9.11 31.54
N LEU A 62 13.92 8.52 31.73
CA LEU A 62 14.87 8.30 30.66
C LEU A 62 14.33 7.33 29.61
N SER A 63 13.68 6.23 30.05
CA SER A 63 13.11 5.23 29.13
C SER A 63 11.99 5.82 28.28
N LEU A 64 11.10 6.64 28.87
CA LEU A 64 10.01 7.28 28.15
C LEU A 64 10.53 8.29 27.12
N ILE A 65 11.48 9.14 27.51
CA ILE A 65 12.09 10.12 26.60
C ILE A 65 12.80 9.41 25.46
N PHE A 66 13.58 8.37 25.76
CA PHE A 66 14.32 7.60 24.75
C PHE A 66 13.38 6.88 23.78
N PHE A 67 12.34 6.21 24.30
CA PHE A 67 11.34 5.54 23.47
C PHE A 67 10.60 6.54 22.56
N GLY A 68 10.18 7.69 23.11
CA GLY A 68 9.59 8.77 22.32
C GLY A 68 10.51 9.24 21.19
N ALA A 69 11.80 9.44 21.49
CA ALA A 69 12.78 9.87 20.50
C ALA A 69 12.95 8.84 19.37
N ILE A 70 13.00 7.55 19.69
CA ILE A 70 13.01 6.47 18.68
C ILE A 70 11.76 6.55 17.80
N MET A 71 10.57 6.70 18.41
CA MET A 71 9.31 6.79 17.66
C MET A 71 9.29 7.99 16.71
N LEU A 72 9.83 9.13 17.14
CA LEU A 72 9.97 10.31 16.28
C LEU A 72 10.92 10.05 15.11
N ILE A 73 12.08 9.44 15.37
CA ILE A 73 13.06 9.10 14.33
C ILE A 73 12.42 8.17 13.29
N VAL A 74 11.78 7.09 13.73
CA VAL A 74 11.11 6.12 12.84
C VAL A 74 10.01 6.81 12.03
N GLY A 75 9.14 7.59 12.69
CA GLY A 75 8.05 8.31 12.04
C GLY A 75 8.51 9.31 10.98
N LEU A 76 9.68 9.92 11.15
CA LEU A 76 10.25 10.86 10.18
C LEU A 76 11.16 10.20 9.14
N ALA A 77 11.70 9.01 9.40
CA ALA A 77 12.56 8.29 8.47
C ALA A 77 11.74 7.57 7.38
N ILE A 78 10.64 6.91 7.74
CA ILE A 78 9.81 6.12 6.82
C ILE A 78 9.30 6.95 5.62
N PRO A 79 8.68 8.14 5.79
CA PRO A 79 8.14 8.90 4.67
C PRO A 79 9.23 9.43 3.74
N ARG A 80 10.43 9.72 4.26
CA ARG A 80 11.55 10.19 3.45
C ARG A 80 12.10 9.11 2.52
N ALA A 81 11.86 7.84 2.84
CA ALA A 81 12.21 6.70 2.00
C ALA A 81 11.14 6.39 0.94
N VAL A 82 9.94 7.00 1.01
CA VAL A 82 8.88 6.78 0.03
C VAL A 82 9.15 7.62 -1.23
N PRO A 83 9.25 7.00 -2.42
CA PRO A 83 9.45 7.73 -3.68
C PRO A 83 8.29 8.70 -3.97
N ARG A 84 8.50 9.70 -4.84
CA ARG A 84 7.39 10.57 -5.29
C ARG A 84 6.28 9.72 -5.92
N THR A 85 5.04 10.13 -5.73
CA THR A 85 3.87 9.40 -6.25
C THR A 85 3.99 9.08 -7.74
N GLN A 86 4.42 10.05 -8.56
CA GLN A 86 4.68 9.84 -9.99
C GLN A 86 5.66 8.68 -10.24
N SER A 87 6.78 8.65 -9.52
CA SER A 87 7.78 7.60 -9.68
C SER A 87 7.28 6.21 -9.27
N ILE A 88 6.32 6.13 -8.34
CA ILE A 88 5.68 4.86 -7.97
C ILE A 88 4.83 4.35 -9.13
N TYR A 89 4.00 5.20 -9.74
CA TYR A 89 3.19 4.79 -10.89
C TYR A 89 4.04 4.46 -12.11
N ASP A 90 5.11 5.20 -12.37
CA ASP A 90 5.98 4.97 -13.54
C ASP A 90 6.87 3.73 -13.42
N ALA A 91 7.26 3.35 -12.20
CA ALA A 91 8.19 2.24 -11.96
C ALA A 91 7.51 0.87 -11.87
N ASN A 92 6.18 0.84 -11.70
CA ASN A 92 5.45 -0.40 -11.44
C ASN A 92 4.57 -0.77 -12.65
N PRO A 93 4.48 -2.06 -13.00
CA PRO A 93 3.70 -2.50 -14.15
C PRO A 93 2.19 -2.37 -13.88
N LEU A 94 1.42 -2.18 -14.95
CA LEU A 94 -0.03 -2.29 -14.89
C LEU A 94 -0.46 -3.71 -14.54
N ALA A 95 -1.57 -3.80 -13.82
CA ALA A 95 -2.19 -5.04 -13.38
C ALA A 95 -3.72 -4.91 -13.40
N PRO A 96 -4.45 -5.94 -13.85
CA PRO A 96 -5.90 -5.96 -13.73
C PRO A 96 -6.30 -6.28 -12.29
N ALA A 97 -7.33 -5.57 -11.81
CA ALA A 97 -7.99 -5.88 -10.56
C ALA A 97 -9.52 -5.81 -10.70
N VAL A 98 -10.21 -6.50 -9.80
CA VAL A 98 -11.66 -6.57 -9.74
C VAL A 98 -12.12 -6.44 -8.28
N ILE A 99 -13.24 -5.75 -8.07
CA ILE A 99 -13.91 -5.73 -6.77
C ILE A 99 -14.52 -7.11 -6.50
N THR A 100 -14.11 -7.79 -5.45
CA THR A 100 -14.60 -9.13 -5.07
C THR A 100 -15.56 -9.14 -3.88
N ASP A 101 -15.60 -8.06 -3.09
CA ASP A 101 -16.49 -7.90 -1.94
C ASP A 101 -16.79 -6.40 -1.75
N ASP A 102 -17.99 -6.08 -1.29
CA ASP A 102 -18.43 -4.72 -0.97
C ASP A 102 -19.10 -4.71 0.41
N LYS A 103 -18.57 -3.89 1.33
CA LYS A 103 -19.06 -3.71 2.69
C LYS A 103 -19.74 -2.34 2.89
N GLY A 104 -20.08 -1.64 1.81
CA GLY A 104 -20.72 -0.34 1.83
C GLY A 104 -19.72 0.81 1.99
N THR A 105 -18.86 0.78 3.02
CA THR A 105 -17.83 1.81 3.23
C THR A 105 -16.49 1.44 2.60
N THR A 106 -16.21 0.14 2.51
CA THR A 106 -14.99 -0.42 1.94
C THR A 106 -15.30 -1.49 0.90
N VAL A 107 -14.37 -1.70 -0.02
CA VAL A 107 -14.41 -2.75 -1.03
C VAL A 107 -13.15 -3.60 -0.92
N THR A 108 -13.27 -4.90 -1.22
CA THR A 108 -12.09 -5.76 -1.40
C THR A 108 -11.71 -5.76 -2.87
N LEU A 109 -10.49 -5.31 -3.15
CA LEU A 109 -9.90 -5.25 -4.47
C LEU A 109 -8.95 -6.44 -4.64
N THR A 110 -9.26 -7.34 -5.56
CA THR A 110 -8.42 -8.51 -5.88
C THR A 110 -7.74 -8.30 -7.23
N ALA A 111 -6.41 -8.38 -7.26
CA ALA A 111 -5.59 -8.13 -8.43
C ALA A 111 -4.80 -9.37 -8.86
N LEU A 112 -4.59 -9.48 -10.17
CA LEU A 112 -3.63 -10.41 -10.76
C LEU A 112 -2.29 -9.69 -10.90
N VAL A 113 -1.23 -10.25 -10.33
CA VAL A 113 0.08 -9.61 -10.27
C VAL A 113 1.18 -10.60 -10.66
N ASN A 114 2.30 -10.08 -11.15
CA ASN A 114 3.50 -10.86 -11.43
C ASN A 114 4.44 -10.83 -10.22
N MET A 115 4.74 -12.00 -9.66
CA MET A 115 5.68 -12.14 -8.54
C MET A 115 7.12 -11.93 -8.97
N THR A 116 7.45 -12.16 -10.24
CA THR A 116 8.82 -12.09 -10.75
C THR A 116 9.33 -10.64 -10.70
N VAL A 117 10.48 -10.44 -10.06
CA VAL A 117 11.13 -9.13 -9.92
C VAL A 117 11.71 -8.65 -11.23
N GLU A 118 12.33 -9.55 -11.98
CA GLU A 118 12.97 -9.23 -13.26
C GLU A 118 11.93 -9.14 -14.37
N GLN A 119 11.84 -7.97 -15.02
CA GLN A 119 10.79 -7.67 -16.00
C GLN A 119 10.84 -8.55 -17.26
N HIS A 120 12.02 -9.09 -17.60
CA HIS A 120 12.23 -9.92 -18.79
C HIS A 120 12.16 -11.43 -18.51
N ALA A 121 12.09 -11.83 -17.25
CA ALA A 121 11.94 -13.22 -16.87
C ALA A 121 10.47 -13.66 -17.01
N PRO A 122 10.20 -14.98 -17.17
CA PRO A 122 8.84 -15.50 -17.23
C PRO A 122 8.01 -15.03 -16.02
N ALA A 123 6.79 -14.56 -16.30
CA ALA A 123 5.88 -14.10 -15.27
C ALA A 123 5.36 -15.26 -14.41
N VAL A 124 5.47 -15.11 -13.08
CA VAL A 124 4.83 -15.99 -12.12
C VAL A 124 3.59 -15.29 -11.60
N TRP A 125 2.43 -15.69 -12.10
CA TRP A 125 1.16 -15.05 -11.80
C TRP A 125 0.64 -15.42 -10.41
N ALA A 126 0.14 -14.42 -9.69
CA ALA A 126 -0.44 -14.58 -8.37
C ALA A 126 -1.65 -13.67 -8.16
N LEU A 127 -2.46 -14.00 -7.16
CA LEU A 127 -3.51 -13.14 -6.65
C LEU A 127 -3.09 -12.47 -5.34
N THR A 128 -3.47 -11.21 -5.22
CA THR A 128 -3.45 -10.46 -3.97
C THR A 128 -4.75 -9.70 -3.81
N SER A 129 -5.24 -9.61 -2.58
CA SER A 129 -6.42 -8.84 -2.23
C SER A 129 -6.10 -7.82 -1.17
N THR A 130 -6.59 -6.60 -1.37
CA THR A 130 -6.49 -5.51 -0.39
C THR A 130 -7.87 -4.92 -0.11
N VAL A 131 -8.10 -4.50 1.13
CA VAL A 131 -9.32 -3.79 1.52
C VAL A 131 -9.04 -2.30 1.42
N VAL A 132 -9.86 -1.60 0.63
CA VAL A 132 -9.74 -0.17 0.39
C VAL A 132 -11.08 0.52 0.60
N GLN A 133 -11.07 1.81 0.86
CA GLN A 133 -12.23 2.68 0.72
C GLN A 133 -12.72 2.71 -0.73
N ARG A 134 -13.90 3.31 -0.92
CA ARG A 134 -14.48 3.45 -2.25
C ARG A 134 -13.51 4.15 -3.20
N ILE A 135 -13.26 3.51 -4.32
CA ILE A 135 -12.34 3.99 -5.35
C ILE A 135 -13.09 5.06 -6.17
N PRO A 136 -12.57 6.30 -6.25
CA PRO A 136 -13.20 7.34 -7.06
C PRO A 136 -13.37 6.91 -8.52
N GLY A 137 -14.46 7.34 -9.16
CA GLY A 137 -14.73 7.01 -10.58
C GLY A 137 -15.07 5.54 -10.85
N VAL A 138 -15.09 4.66 -9.83
CA VAL A 138 -15.45 3.25 -9.97
C VAL A 138 -16.72 2.98 -9.18
N ALA A 139 -17.72 2.40 -9.86
CA ALA A 139 -18.92 1.92 -9.17
C ALA A 139 -18.54 0.82 -8.16
N PRO A 140 -18.91 0.94 -6.86
CA PRO A 140 -18.60 -0.06 -5.85
C PRO A 140 -19.53 -1.27 -6.05
N LYS A 141 -19.22 -2.08 -7.06
CA LYS A 141 -19.99 -3.26 -7.44
C LYS A 141 -19.05 -4.43 -7.59
N VAL A 142 -19.39 -5.56 -6.96
CA VAL A 142 -18.66 -6.82 -7.18
C VAL A 142 -18.62 -7.14 -8.68
N GLY A 143 -17.41 -7.43 -9.17
CA GLY A 143 -17.13 -7.64 -10.59
C GLY A 143 -16.69 -6.39 -11.35
N ALA A 144 -16.74 -5.19 -10.76
CA ALA A 144 -16.24 -3.98 -11.41
C ALA A 144 -14.73 -4.08 -11.66
N ALA A 145 -14.32 -3.75 -12.89
CA ALA A 145 -12.93 -3.73 -13.30
C ALA A 145 -12.24 -2.46 -12.78
N VAL A 146 -11.02 -2.62 -12.29
CA VAL A 146 -10.21 -1.54 -11.73
C VAL A 146 -8.78 -1.69 -12.23
N PRO A 147 -8.29 -0.82 -13.13
CA PRO A 147 -6.89 -0.83 -13.52
C PRO A 147 -6.03 -0.36 -12.35
N CYS A 148 -4.96 -1.10 -12.07
CA CYS A 148 -4.03 -0.81 -10.99
C CYS A 148 -2.58 -0.83 -11.50
N VAL A 149 -1.67 -0.26 -10.72
CA VAL A 149 -0.25 -0.65 -10.76
C VAL A 149 0.04 -1.66 -9.67
N ALA A 150 0.91 -2.63 -9.95
CA ALA A 150 1.34 -3.65 -9.00
C ALA A 150 2.60 -3.18 -8.26
N VAL A 151 2.44 -2.56 -7.09
CA VAL A 151 3.56 -2.02 -6.32
C VAL A 151 4.26 -3.12 -5.54
N GLY A 152 5.48 -3.47 -5.96
CA GLY A 152 6.33 -4.44 -5.26
C GLY A 152 6.73 -3.95 -3.88
N GLY A 153 6.54 -4.81 -2.86
CA GLY A 153 6.87 -4.52 -1.47
C GLY A 153 8.15 -5.22 -1.02
N GLN A 154 8.00 -6.22 -0.16
CA GLN A 154 9.12 -6.93 0.45
C GLN A 154 9.63 -8.07 -0.42
N ARG A 155 10.91 -8.39 -0.29
CA ARG A 155 11.54 -9.63 -0.75
C ARG A 155 12.03 -10.40 0.46
N THR A 156 12.05 -11.72 0.38
CA THR A 156 12.62 -12.51 1.48
C THR A 156 14.12 -12.65 1.30
N SER A 157 14.85 -12.88 2.40
CA SER A 157 16.30 -13.14 2.31
C SER A 157 16.63 -14.42 1.54
N ARG A 158 15.69 -15.37 1.49
CA ARG A 158 15.82 -16.67 0.81
C ARG A 158 15.45 -16.61 -0.66
N ASP A 159 14.49 -15.76 -1.02
CA ASP A 159 14.02 -15.58 -2.39
C ASP A 159 14.02 -14.09 -2.76
N LYS A 160 15.04 -13.72 -3.55
CA LYS A 160 15.22 -12.37 -4.09
C LYS A 160 14.65 -12.22 -5.50
N ALA A 161 14.28 -13.33 -6.15
CA ALA A 161 13.76 -13.35 -7.51
C ALA A 161 12.26 -13.06 -7.54
N HIS A 162 11.55 -13.35 -6.43
CA HIS A 162 10.12 -13.10 -6.30
C HIS A 162 9.80 -12.08 -5.20
N TRP A 163 8.76 -11.30 -5.44
CA TRP A 163 8.14 -10.45 -4.43
C TRP A 163 7.39 -11.31 -3.41
N ALA A 164 7.59 -11.03 -2.13
CA ALA A 164 6.83 -11.63 -1.03
C ALA A 164 5.50 -10.90 -0.79
N THR A 165 5.43 -9.63 -1.18
CA THR A 165 4.23 -8.80 -1.05
C THR A 165 4.14 -7.89 -2.26
N ILE A 166 2.93 -7.75 -2.80
CA ILE A 166 2.61 -6.80 -3.86
C ILE A 166 1.31 -6.11 -3.45
N THR A 167 1.29 -4.79 -3.51
CA THR A 167 0.09 -4.00 -3.21
C THR A 167 -0.48 -3.44 -4.51
N PRO A 168 -1.71 -3.80 -4.89
CA PRO A 168 -2.35 -3.20 -6.05
C PRO A 168 -2.79 -1.77 -5.69
N MET A 169 -2.37 -0.81 -6.52
CA MET A 169 -2.67 0.61 -6.33
C MET A 169 -3.52 1.10 -7.51
N PRO A 170 -4.82 1.40 -7.33
CA PRO A 170 -5.68 1.88 -8.39
C PRO A 170 -5.13 3.10 -9.12
N ILE A 171 -5.29 3.14 -10.44
CA ILE A 171 -4.95 4.33 -11.25
C ILE A 171 -5.81 5.53 -10.84
N ALA A 172 -7.07 5.27 -10.50
CA ALA A 172 -8.03 6.28 -10.03
C ALA A 172 -7.65 6.96 -8.70
N TRP A 173 -6.60 6.49 -8.00
CA TRP A 173 -6.02 7.22 -6.87
C TRP A 173 -4.99 8.27 -7.29
N GLY A 174 -4.44 8.17 -8.50
CA GLY A 174 -3.46 9.12 -9.03
C GLY A 174 -4.06 10.19 -9.93
N THR A 175 -5.30 10.01 -10.38
CA THR A 175 -5.98 10.95 -11.27
C THR A 175 -7.50 10.80 -11.19
N PRO A 176 -8.27 11.90 -11.31
CA PRO A 176 -9.72 11.84 -11.51
C PRO A 176 -10.13 11.60 -12.97
N SER A 177 -9.18 11.60 -13.92
CA SER A 177 -9.51 11.53 -15.36
C SER A 177 -10.04 10.15 -15.77
N GLU A 178 -11.31 10.10 -16.15
CA GLU A 178 -11.95 8.89 -16.67
C GLU A 178 -11.28 8.39 -17.96
N GLU A 179 -10.75 9.29 -18.79
CA GLU A 179 -10.03 8.95 -20.02
C GLU A 179 -8.73 8.19 -19.70
N VAL A 180 -7.97 8.65 -18.71
CA VAL A 180 -6.73 7.99 -18.27
C VAL A 180 -7.04 6.62 -17.67
N ILE A 181 -8.10 6.51 -16.87
CA ILE A 181 -8.53 5.23 -16.28
C ILE A 181 -8.96 4.25 -17.38
N ARG A 182 -9.70 4.72 -18.39
CA ARG A 182 -10.11 3.91 -19.53
C ARG A 182 -8.89 3.45 -20.34
N GLN A 183 -7.97 4.36 -20.66
CA GLN A 183 -6.75 4.03 -21.38
C GLN A 183 -5.91 3.01 -20.62
N ALA A 184 -5.77 3.15 -19.29
CA ALA A 184 -5.08 2.17 -18.45
C ALA A 184 -5.74 0.78 -18.52
N THR A 185 -7.08 0.75 -18.53
CA THR A 185 -7.85 -0.50 -18.66
C THR A 185 -7.59 -1.18 -20.00
N ASP A 186 -7.58 -0.39 -21.09
CA ASP A 186 -7.36 -0.86 -22.46
C ASP A 186 -5.90 -1.30 -22.71
N CYS A 187 -4.93 -0.70 -22.01
CA CYS A 187 -3.52 -1.10 -22.05
C CYS A 187 -3.22 -2.42 -21.33
N ILE A 188 -4.09 -2.90 -20.43
CA ILE A 188 -3.89 -4.18 -19.76
C ILE A 188 -4.25 -5.33 -20.71
N PRO A 189 -3.33 -6.30 -20.94
CA PRO A 189 -3.58 -7.41 -21.85
C PRO A 189 -4.85 -8.21 -21.50
N ASN A 190 -5.65 -8.52 -22.53
CA ASN A 190 -6.94 -9.23 -22.37
C ASN A 190 -6.80 -10.62 -21.76
N ASP A 191 -5.68 -11.30 -21.98
CA ASP A 191 -5.36 -12.58 -21.37
C ASP A 191 -5.19 -12.45 -19.85
N GLN A 192 -4.60 -11.36 -19.35
CA GLN A 192 -4.51 -11.09 -17.91
C GLN A 192 -5.90 -10.87 -17.30
N TRP A 193 -6.77 -10.09 -17.96
CA TRP A 193 -8.17 -9.93 -17.54
C TRP A 193 -8.91 -11.28 -17.49
N ARG A 194 -8.70 -12.14 -18.47
CA ARG A 194 -9.30 -13.48 -18.53
C ARG A 194 -8.76 -14.39 -17.43
N THR A 195 -7.45 -14.36 -17.17
CA THR A 195 -6.80 -15.12 -16.10
C THR A 195 -7.35 -14.70 -14.74
N LEU A 196 -7.43 -13.40 -14.46
CA LEU A 196 -8.05 -12.88 -13.24
C LEU A 196 -9.50 -13.37 -13.10
N LYS A 197 -10.33 -13.19 -14.13
CA LYS A 197 -11.75 -13.62 -14.11
C LYS A 197 -11.91 -15.12 -13.89
N LYS A 198 -10.97 -15.95 -14.33
CA LYS A 198 -10.97 -17.40 -14.07
C LYS A 198 -10.57 -17.68 -12.62
N ALA A 199 -9.49 -17.06 -12.15
CA ALA A 199 -8.94 -17.31 -10.82
C ALA A 199 -9.89 -16.88 -9.69
N ILE A 200 -10.57 -15.74 -9.82
CA ILE A 200 -11.52 -15.26 -8.80
C ILE A 200 -12.78 -16.12 -8.64
N ARG A 201 -13.02 -17.09 -9.54
CA ARG A 201 -14.12 -18.07 -9.37
C ARG A 201 -13.80 -19.09 -8.28
N ASP A 202 -12.53 -19.29 -7.98
CA ASP A 202 -12.12 -20.10 -6.84
C ASP A 202 -12.17 -19.25 -5.57
N THR A 203 -13.22 -19.44 -4.78
CA THR A 203 -13.41 -18.71 -3.53
C THR A 203 -12.32 -18.97 -2.49
N ASN A 204 -11.62 -20.12 -2.55
CA ASN A 204 -10.52 -20.39 -1.62
C ASN A 204 -9.30 -19.56 -1.99
N LEU A 205 -8.96 -19.47 -3.28
CA LEU A 205 -7.88 -18.59 -3.75
C LEU A 205 -8.15 -17.13 -3.38
N VAL A 206 -9.38 -16.65 -3.57
CA VAL A 206 -9.75 -15.27 -3.19
C VAL A 206 -9.61 -15.05 -1.68
N LYS A 207 -10.05 -16.01 -0.85
CA LYS A 207 -9.92 -15.90 0.61
C LYS A 207 -8.45 -15.90 1.05
N GLN A 208 -7.63 -16.80 0.50
CA GLN A 208 -6.19 -16.86 0.82
C GLN A 208 -5.49 -15.58 0.40
N SER A 209 -5.83 -15.03 -0.77
CA SER A 209 -5.20 -13.81 -1.31
C SER A 209 -5.39 -12.56 -0.44
N ARG A 210 -6.31 -12.57 0.53
CA ARG A 210 -6.50 -11.48 1.51
C ARG A 210 -5.38 -11.42 2.55
N ASN A 211 -4.71 -12.54 2.79
CA ASN A 211 -3.69 -12.66 3.84
C ASN A 211 -2.28 -12.74 3.25
N GLU A 212 -2.15 -13.30 2.04
CA GLU A 212 -0.87 -13.55 1.40
C GLU A 212 -0.94 -13.43 -0.12
N LEU A 213 0.22 -13.48 -0.77
CA LEU A 213 0.33 -13.52 -2.21
C LEU A 213 0.22 -14.99 -2.68
N VAL A 214 -0.82 -15.31 -3.45
CA VAL A 214 -1.16 -16.70 -3.79
C VAL A 214 -0.87 -16.97 -5.27
N ALA A 215 0.12 -17.79 -5.56
CA ALA A 215 0.45 -18.20 -6.93
C ALA A 215 -0.68 -19.00 -7.59
N LEU A 216 -0.83 -18.86 -8.91
CA LEU A 216 -1.83 -19.54 -9.74
C LEU A 216 -1.34 -20.86 -10.35
#